data_AF-A0A929FYR4-F1
#
_entry.id   AF-A0A929FYR4-F1
#
_cell.length_a   1.000
_cell.length_b   1.000
_cell.length_c   1.000
_cell.angle_alpha   90.00
_cell.angle_beta   90.00
_cell.angle_gamma   90.00
#
_symmetry.space_group_name_H-M   'P 1'
#
loop_
_entity.id
_entity.type
_entity.pdbx_description
1 polymer ?
#
loop_
_entity_poly.entity_id
_entity_poly.type
_entity_poly.pdbx_seq_one_letter_code
_entity_poly.pdbx_strand_id
1 'polypeptide(L)' 'MSVASAFEKDPELAKISTIYVAQTGSTVVLRGTVSDRATLDKLVSVPRGVEGATNVDTSQVQVKNPS' A
#
# COMPACT_ATOMS: atom_id res chain seq x y z
N MET A 1 8.37 -5.52 -13.18
CA MET A 1 7.34 -5.82 -12.16
C MET A 1 6.59 -4.53 -11.89
N SER A 2 5.26 -4.55 -11.74
CA SER A 2 4.48 -3.34 -11.42
C SER A 2 4.10 -3.33 -9.94
N VAL A 3 3.73 -2.15 -9.43
CA VAL A 3 3.22 -1.99 -8.06
C VAL A 3 1.95 -2.82 -7.86
N ALA A 4 1.01 -2.75 -8.80
CA ALA A 4 -0.23 -3.54 -8.75
C ALA A 4 0.04 -5.05 -8.63
N SER A 5 0.92 -5.59 -9.48
CA SER A 5 1.27 -7.02 -9.42
C SER A 5 2.09 -7.39 -8.18
N ALA A 6 2.75 -6.44 -7.51
CA ALA A 6 3.41 -6.69 -6.23
C ALA A 6 2.37 -6.87 -5.11
N PHE A 7 1.30 -6.06 -5.11
CA PHE A 7 0.18 -6.20 -4.17
C PHE A 7 -0.63 -7.48 -4.42
N GLU A 8 -0.88 -7.86 -5.68
CA GLU A 8 -1.61 -9.09 -6.03
C GLU A 8 -0.90 -10.37 -5.57
N LYS A 9 0.43 -10.36 -5.48
CA LYS A 9 1.24 -11.50 -5.02
C LYS A 9 1.24 -11.68 -3.51
N ASP A 10 0.85 -10.65 -2.75
CA ASP A 10 0.69 -10.75 -1.31
C ASP A 10 -0.75 -11.19 -0.99
N PRO A 11 -0.97 -12.42 -0.49
CA PRO A 11 -2.31 -12.95 -0.27
C PRO A 11 -3.07 -12.27 0.87
N GLU A 12 -2.39 -11.53 1.75
CA GLU A 12 -3.06 -10.71 2.76
C GLU A 12 -3.51 -9.39 2.16
N LEU A 13 -2.65 -8.72 1.40
CA LEU A 13 -2.96 -7.43 0.80
C LEU A 13 -3.97 -7.54 -0.35
N ALA A 14 -3.93 -8.62 -1.13
CA ALA A 14 -4.88 -8.89 -2.20
C ALA A 14 -6.34 -9.03 -1.70
N LYS A 15 -6.53 -9.28 -0.40
CA LYS A 15 -7.88 -9.37 0.23
C LYS A 15 -8.37 -8.02 0.76
N ILE A 16 -7.51 -6.99 0.79
CA ILE A 16 -7.85 -5.66 1.28
C ILE A 16 -8.51 -4.88 0.15
N SER A 17 -9.85 -4.87 0.14
CA SER A 17 -10.64 -4.07 -0.80
C SER A 17 -10.86 -2.62 -0.34
N THR A 18 -10.42 -2.27 0.88
CA THR A 18 -10.61 -0.96 1.50
C THR A 18 -9.49 0.04 1.23
N ILE A 19 -8.45 -0.38 0.49
CA ILE A 19 -7.31 0.45 0.13
C ILE A 19 -7.22 0.56 -1.39
N TYR A 20 -7.18 1.78 -1.87
CA TYR A 20 -6.90 2.13 -3.26
C TYR A 20 -5.39 2.39 -3.42
N VAL A 21 -4.84 1.85 -4.50
CA VAL A 21 -3.43 2.00 -4.88
C VAL A 21 -3.36 2.70 -6.23
N ALA A 22 -2.64 3.80 -6.30
CA ALA A 22 -2.27 4.44 -7.56
C ALA A 22 -0.78 4.75 -7.58
N GLN A 23 -0.21 4.87 -8.78
CA GLN A 23 1.17 5.32 -8.96
C GLN A 23 1.17 6.58 -9.83
N THR A 24 1.88 7.61 -9.39
CA THR A 24 2.11 8.84 -10.13
C THR A 24 3.61 9.12 -10.18
N GLY A 25 4.20 8.97 -11.37
CA GLY A 25 5.66 8.94 -11.53
C GLY A 25 6.28 7.85 -10.65
N SER A 26 7.19 8.24 -9.75
CA SER A 26 7.83 7.32 -8.81
C SER A 26 7.15 7.20 -7.44
N THR A 27 6.00 7.85 -7.26
CA THR A 27 5.27 7.87 -5.98
C THR A 27 4.05 6.97 -6.04
N VAL A 28 3.95 6.05 -5.09
CA VAL A 28 2.75 5.23 -4.85
C VAL A 28 1.87 5.95 -3.84
N VAL A 29 0.62 6.20 -4.21
CA VAL A 29 -0.39 6.84 -3.36
C VAL A 29 -1.33 5.77 -2.84
N LEU A 30 -1.37 5.62 -1.51
CA LEU A 30 -2.30 4.75 -0.82
C LEU A 30 -3.44 5.58 -0.23
N ARG A 31 -4.68 5.16 -0.46
CA ARG A 31 -5.87 5.85 0.05
C ARG A 31 -6.88 4.87 0.62
N GLY A 32 -7.51 5.22 1.75
CA GLY A 32 -8.60 4.44 2.33
C GLY A 32 -8.35 4.08 3.79
N THR A 33 -8.81 2.91 4.21
CA THR A 33 -8.79 2.52 5.61
C THR A 33 -8.17 1.13 5.82
N VAL A 34 -7.31 1.01 6.82
CA VAL A 34 -6.73 -0.26 7.28
C VAL A 34 -7.16 -0.59 8.70
N SER A 35 -7.10 -1.88 9.04
CA SER A 35 -7.47 -2.41 10.35
C SER A 35 -6.52 -1.95 11.46
N ASP A 36 -5.22 -1.92 11.17
CA ASP A 36 -4.14 -1.72 12.13
C ASP A 36 -2.86 -1.18 11.46
N ARG A 37 -1.89 -0.79 12.29
CA ARG A 37 -0.59 -0.24 11.85
C ARG A 37 0.26 -1.29 11.11
N ALA A 38 0.21 -2.55 11.50
CA ALA A 38 1.01 -3.61 10.88
C ALA A 38 0.60 -3.83 9.41
N THR A 39 -0.69 -3.72 9.12
CA THR A 39 -1.24 -3.74 7.76
C THR A 39 -0.73 -2.54 6.96
N LEU A 40 -0.70 -1.34 7.55
CA LEU A 40 -0.13 -0.16 6.89
C LEU A 40 1.36 -0.35 6.57
N ASP A 41 2.14 -0.86 7.52
CA ASP A 41 3.57 -1.05 7.34
C ASP A 41 3.88 -2.07 6.23
N LYS A 42 3.06 -3.14 6.11
CA LYS A 42 3.12 -4.07 4.98
C LYS A 42 2.77 -3.39 3.65
N LEU A 43 1.71 -2.59 3.62
CA LEU A 43 1.33 -1.84 2.41
C LEU A 43 2.43 -0.88 1.94
N VAL A 44 3.24 -0.34 2.87
CA VAL A 44 4.38 0.53 2.55
C VAL A 44 5.62 -0.24 2.12
N SER A 45 5.81 -1.46 2.62
CA SER A 45 7.02 -2.25 2.30
C SER A 45 6.97 -2.87 0.91
N VAL A 46 5.80 -3.30 0.43
CA VAL A 46 5.64 -3.97 -0.86
C VAL A 46 6.10 -3.11 -2.05
N PRO A 47 5.74 -1.83 -2.17
CA PRO A 47 6.22 -0.97 -3.26
C PRO A 47 7.74 -0.78 -3.29
N ARG A 48 8.44 -0.87 -2.16
CA ARG A 48 9.90 -0.61 -2.09
C ARG A 48 10.73 -1.64 -2.86
N GLY A 49 10.18 -2.81 -3.14
CA GLY A 49 10.81 -3.83 -3.99
C GLY A 49 10.56 -3.65 -5.49
N VAL A 50 9.76 -2.65 -5.89
CA VAL A 50 9.40 -2.40 -7.27
C VAL A 50 10.26 -1.29 -7.86
N GLU A 51 11.00 -1.62 -8.91
CA GLU A 51 11.80 -0.65 -9.65
C GLU A 51 10.92 0.50 -10.16
N GLY A 52 11.30 1.73 -9.83
CA GLY A 52 10.55 2.93 -10.15
C GLY A 52 9.54 3.38 -9.08
N ALA A 53 9.30 2.64 -8.00
CA ALA A 53 8.47 3.06 -6.87
C ALA A 53 9.36 3.52 -5.69
N THR A 54 9.90 4.73 -5.79
CA THR A 54 10.85 5.26 -4.81
C THR A 54 10.20 5.93 -3.61
N ASN A 55 8.93 6.30 -3.71
CA ASN A 55 8.16 6.94 -2.64
C ASN A 55 6.81 6.26 -2.43
N VAL A 56 6.32 6.29 -1.18
CA VAL A 56 4.97 5.87 -0.81
C VAL A 56 4.33 6.95 0.04
N ASP A 57 3.20 7.48 -0.43
CA ASP A 57 2.37 8.46 0.25
C ASP A 57 1.20 7.75 0.94
N THR A 58 1.16 7.83 2.27
CA THR A 58 0.09 7.27 3.12
C THR A 58 -0.72 8.35 3.82
N SER A 59 -0.59 9.62 3.42
CA SER A 59 -1.29 10.75 4.04
C SER A 59 -2.81 10.63 3.99
N GLN A 60 -3.32 9.83 3.06
CA GLN A 60 -4.74 9.55 2.85
C GLN A 60 -5.18 8.17 3.34
N VAL A 61 -4.39 7.53 4.20
CA VAL A 61 -4.76 6.28 4.86
C VAL A 61 -5.16 6.53 6.31
N GLN A 62 -6.33 6.04 6.71
CA GLN A 62 -6.75 6.00 8.10
C GLN A 62 -6.53 4.60 8.70
N VAL A 63 -5.99 4.56 9.91
CA VAL A 63 -5.90 3.33 10.70
C VAL A 63 -7.11 3.30 11.64
N LYS A 64 -7.98 2.28 11.49
CA LYS A 64 -9.23 2.19 12.24
C LYS A 64 -9.01 1.88 13.73
N ASN A 65 -7.99 1.08 14.03
CA ASN A 65 -7.61 0.78 15.40
C ASN A 65 -6.11 1.10 15.59
N PRO A 66 -5.76 2.39 15.72
CA PRO A 66 -4.41 2.78 16.13
C PRO A 66 -4.31 2.39 17.60
N SER A 67 -3.53 1.36 17.91
CA SER A 67 -3.39 0.83 19.27
C SER A 67 -3.11 1.91 20.32
#